data_AF-A0A2P8HV30-F1
#
_entry.id   AF-A0A2P8HV30-F1
#
_cell.length_a   1.000
_cell.length_b   1.000
_cell.length_c   1.000
_cell.angle_alpha   90.00
_cell.angle_beta   90.00
_cell.angle_gamma   90.00
#
_symmetry.space_group_name_H-M   'P 1'
#
loop_
_entity.id
_entity.type
_entity.pdbx_description
1 polymer ?
#
loop_
_entity_poly.entity_id
_entity_poly.type
_entity_poly.pdbx_seq_one_letter_code
_entity_poly.pdbx_strand_id
1 'polypeptide(L)' 'MERQEEQTNSRQENKYRPMGELIRGIIFILFGLFAIFAEKLGMGEFRISPTSMSVVGAVLLLYGLFRVYNGIRKLFFNRN' A
#
# COMPACT_ATOMS: atom_id res chain seq x y z
N MET A 1 24.42 -15.42 27.20
CA MET A 1 23.25 -14.58 27.54
C MET A 1 22.54 -14.15 26.25
N GLU A 2 22.25 -15.09 25.33
CA GLU A 2 21.76 -14.76 23.97
C GLU A 2 20.27 -15.13 23.75
N ARG A 3 19.68 -15.96 24.62
CA ARG A 3 18.30 -16.47 24.42
C ARG A 3 17.18 -15.49 24.80
N GLN A 4 17.50 -14.33 25.40
CA GLN A 4 16.49 -13.33 25.77
C GLN A 4 16.25 -12.27 24.69
N GLU A 5 17.18 -12.08 23.76
CA GLU A 5 17.04 -11.07 22.68
C GLU A 5 16.20 -11.58 21.50
N GLU A 6 16.17 -12.89 21.23
CA GLU A 6 15.33 -13.48 20.17
C GLU A 6 13.83 -13.50 20.51
N GLN A 7 13.47 -13.59 21.80
CA GLN A 7 12.06 -13.66 22.22
C GLN A 7 11.34 -12.30 22.21
N THR A 8 12.07 -11.19 22.32
CA THR A 8 11.49 -9.85 22.21
C THR A 8 11.31 -9.42 20.75
N ASN A 9 12.19 -9.88 19.85
CA ASN A 9 12.16 -9.54 18.43
C ASN A 9 10.96 -10.21 17.70
N SER A 10 10.68 -11.48 18.00
CA SER A 10 9.57 -12.25 17.41
C SER A 10 8.17 -11.71 17.77
N ARG A 11 8.01 -11.07 18.95
CA ARG A 11 6.76 -10.40 19.34
C ARG A 11 6.56 -9.06 18.65
N GLN A 12 7.63 -8.34 18.32
CA GLN A 12 7.56 -7.12 17.52
C GLN A 12 7.28 -7.43 16.04
N GLU A 13 7.93 -8.45 15.47
CA GLU A 13 7.80 -8.85 14.07
C GLU A 13 6.33 -9.13 13.65
N ASN A 14 5.56 -9.74 14.56
CA ASN A 14 4.14 -10.02 14.33
C ASN A 14 3.25 -8.77 14.36
N LYS A 15 3.68 -7.69 15.03
CA LYS A 15 2.96 -6.41 15.09
C LYS A 15 3.28 -5.49 13.91
N TYR A 16 4.44 -5.66 13.26
CA TYR A 16 4.84 -4.88 12.08
C TYR A 16 4.29 -5.40 10.74
N ARG A 17 3.97 -6.70 10.64
CA ARG A 17 3.35 -7.30 9.45
C ARG A 17 2.09 -6.57 8.92
N PRO A 18 1.09 -6.25 9.77
CA PRO A 18 -0.12 -5.56 9.31
C PRO A 18 0.15 -4.09 8.91
N MET A 19 1.07 -3.40 9.58
CA MET A 19 1.40 -2.00 9.24
C MET A 19 2.13 -1.89 7.90
N GLY A 20 3.00 -2.86 7.57
CA GLY A 20 3.64 -2.91 6.25
C GLY A 20 2.65 -3.08 5.10
N GLU A 21 1.57 -3.86 5.29
CA GLU A 21 0.51 -4.01 4.29
C GLU A 21 -0.29 -2.71 4.10
N LEU A 22 -0.56 -2.00 5.18
CA LEU A 22 -1.30 -0.74 5.17
C LEU A 22 -0.51 0.38 4.48
N ILE A 23 0.76 0.55 4.84
CA ILE A 23 1.66 1.54 4.22
C ILE A 23 1.81 1.28 2.72
N ARG A 24 2.05 0.01 2.32
CA ARG A 24 2.12 -0.36 0.90
C ARG A 24 0.81 -0.05 0.19
N GLY A 25 -0.34 -0.35 0.81
CA GLY A 25 -1.65 -0.01 0.25
C GLY A 25 -1.82 1.49 -0.01
N ILE A 26 -1.43 2.34 0.96
CA ILE A 26 -1.47 3.80 0.80
C ILE A 26 -0.55 4.26 -0.33
N ILE A 27 0.68 3.73 -0.41
CA ILE A 27 1.62 4.04 -1.50
C ILE A 27 1.00 3.67 -2.86
N PHE A 28 0.40 2.49 -2.99
CA PHE A 28 -0.28 2.07 -4.23
C PHE A 28 -1.44 3.01 -4.61
N ILE A 29 -2.21 3.47 -3.63
CA ILE A 29 -3.27 4.46 -3.86
C ILE A 29 -2.69 5.78 -4.37
N LEU A 30 -1.64 6.29 -3.73
CA LEU A 30 -0.99 7.54 -4.13
C LEU A 30 -0.41 7.46 -5.56
N PHE A 31 0.24 6.35 -5.91
CA PHE A 31 0.72 6.11 -7.27
C PHE A 31 -0.41 5.96 -8.29
N GLY A 32 -1.51 5.28 -7.91
CA GLY A 32 -2.68 5.15 -8.78
C GLY A 32 -3.36 6.50 -9.05
N LEU A 33 -3.51 7.33 -8.02
CA LEU A 33 -3.99 8.71 -8.16
C LEU A 33 -3.04 9.53 -9.02
N PHE A 34 -1.74 9.45 -8.76
CA PHE A 34 -0.75 10.15 -9.57
C PHE A 34 -0.83 9.73 -11.04
N ALA A 35 -0.93 8.43 -11.34
CA ALA A 35 -1.05 7.95 -12.72
C ALA A 35 -2.30 8.47 -13.45
N ILE A 36 -3.43 8.64 -12.74
CA ILE A 36 -4.68 9.17 -13.32
C ILE A 36 -4.63 10.70 -13.47
N PHE A 37 -4.08 11.40 -12.48
CA PHE A 37 -4.14 12.86 -12.40
C PHE A 37 -2.90 13.55 -12.98
N ALA A 38 -1.78 12.86 -13.20
CA ALA A 38 -0.55 13.49 -13.71
C ALA A 38 -0.74 14.12 -15.10
N GLU A 39 -1.54 13.48 -15.95
CA GLU A 39 -1.91 14.04 -17.26
C GLU A 39 -2.82 15.27 -17.10
N LYS A 40 -3.82 15.21 -16.20
CA LYS A 40 -4.74 16.33 -15.91
C LYS A 40 -4.03 17.54 -15.28
N LEU A 41 -2.97 17.31 -14.53
CA LEU A 41 -2.18 18.33 -13.85
C LEU A 41 -1.07 18.92 -14.74
N GLY A 42 -0.93 18.44 -15.99
CA GLY A 42 0.13 18.88 -16.90
C GLY A 42 1.54 18.52 -16.42
N MET A 43 1.65 17.57 -15.48
CA MET A 43 2.91 17.18 -14.82
C MET A 43 3.66 16.06 -15.52
N GLY A 44 3.22 15.61 -16.70
CA GLY A 44 3.94 14.58 -17.44
C GLY A 44 3.50 14.42 -18.88
N GLU A 45 4.39 14.78 -19.80
CA GLU A 45 4.39 14.23 -21.15
C GLU A 45 4.95 12.80 -21.09
N PHE A 46 4.15 11.88 -20.55
CA PHE A 46 4.53 10.48 -20.58
C PHE A 46 4.43 9.98 -22.02
N ARG A 47 5.46 9.29 -22.50
CA ARG A 47 5.45 8.61 -23.82
C ARG A 47 4.47 7.43 -23.89
N ILE A 48 3.66 7.23 -22.85
CA ILE A 48 2.69 6.16 -22.68
C ILE A 48 1.32 6.75 -22.98
N SER A 49 0.47 6.00 -23.70
CA SER A 49 -0.88 6.43 -24.03
C SER A 49 -1.67 6.81 -22.75
N PRO A 50 -2.35 7.97 -22.74
CA PRO A 50 -3.29 8.41 -21.69
C PRO A 50 -4.19 7.29 -21.16
N THR A 51 -4.77 6.52 -22.07
CA THR A 51 -5.67 5.41 -21.75
C THR A 51 -4.96 4.31 -20.99
N SER A 52 -3.73 3.98 -21.38
CA SER A 52 -2.93 2.95 -20.70
C SER A 52 -2.52 3.40 -19.29
N MET A 53 -2.11 4.67 -19.15
CA MET A 53 -1.77 5.27 -17.85
C MET A 53 -2.98 5.27 -16.90
N SER A 54 -4.16 5.60 -17.42
CA SER A 54 -5.42 5.60 -16.67
C SER A 54 -5.85 4.21 -16.23
N VAL A 55 -5.73 3.20 -17.11
CA VAL A 55 -6.01 1.79 -16.76
C VAL A 55 -5.06 1.30 -15.67
N VAL A 56 -3.75 1.56 -15.80
CA VAL A 56 -2.77 1.21 -14.78
C VAL A 56 -3.09 1.91 -13.45
N GLY A 57 -3.40 3.20 -13.49
CA GLY A 57 -3.78 3.96 -12.31
C GLY A 57 -5.03 3.42 -11.63
N ALA A 58 -6.06 3.02 -12.40
CA ALA A 58 -7.27 2.40 -11.88
C ALA A 58 -6.99 1.04 -11.21
N VAL A 59 -6.13 0.21 -11.82
CA VAL A 59 -5.73 -1.09 -11.24
C VAL A 59 -4.94 -0.88 -9.95
N LEU A 60 -3.99 0.07 -9.92
CA LEU A 60 -3.21 0.41 -8.73
C LEU A 60 -4.10 0.93 -7.60
N LEU A 61 -5.10 1.76 -7.92
CA LEU A 61 -6.09 2.24 -6.96
C LEU A 61 -6.90 1.10 -6.37
N LEU A 62 -7.48 0.24 -7.21
CA LEU A 62 -8.27 -0.92 -6.75
C LEU A 62 -7.44 -1.86 -5.86
N TYR A 63 -6.21 -2.16 -6.28
CA TYR A 63 -5.32 -3.02 -5.51
C TYR A 63 -4.89 -2.38 -4.18
N GLY A 64 -4.57 -1.08 -4.21
CA GLY A 64 -4.22 -0.30 -3.02
C GLY A 64 -5.38 -0.23 -2.02
N LEU A 65 -6.61 0.02 -2.49
CA LEU A 65 -7.83 -0.02 -1.69
C LEU A 65 -8.06 -1.38 -1.04
N PHE A 66 -7.93 -2.47 -1.81
CA PHE A 66 -8.04 -3.83 -1.28
C PHE A 66 -7.00 -4.11 -0.18
N ARG A 67 -5.75 -3.66 -0.38
CA ARG A 67 -4.66 -3.78 0.61
C ARG A 67 -4.94 -2.96 1.87
N VAL A 68 -5.40 -1.72 1.74
CA VAL A 68 -5.76 -0.87 2.88
C VAL A 68 -6.95 -1.47 3.64
N TYR A 69 -8.00 -1.90 2.95
CA TYR A 69 -9.15 -2.56 3.57
C TYR A 69 -8.74 -3.80 4.36
N ASN A 70 -7.92 -4.67 3.77
CA ASN A 70 -7.40 -5.86 4.46
C ASN A 70 -6.47 -5.51 5.63
N GLY A 71 -5.64 -4.47 5.49
CA GLY A 71 -4.77 -3.98 6.55
C GLY A 71 -5.57 -3.43 7.74
N ILE A 72 -6.58 -2.60 7.48
CA ILE A 72 -7.50 -2.07 8.49
C ILE A 72 -8.26 -3.22 9.16
N ARG A 73 -8.83 -4.15 8.37
CA ARG A 73 -9.54 -5.31 8.90
C ARG A 73 -8.64 -6.14 9.80
N LYS A 74 -7.41 -6.47 9.40
CA LYS A 74 -6.46 -7.21 10.23
C LYS A 74 -6.03 -6.44 11.47
N LEU A 75 -5.89 -5.12 11.40
CA LEU A 75 -5.45 -4.30 12.53
C LEU A 75 -6.55 -4.13 13.60
N PHE A 76 -7.80 -3.96 13.17
CA PHE A 76 -8.94 -3.68 14.06
C PHE A 76 -9.72 -4.93 14.49
N PHE A 77 -9.88 -5.95 13.64
CA PHE A 77 -10.60 -7.18 14.00
C PHE A 77 -9.74 -8.25 14.67
N ASN A 78 -8.40 -8.18 14.60
CA ASN A 78 -7.50 -9.14 15.27
C ASN A 78 -7.20 -8.75 16.73
N ARG A 79 -8.11 -8.01 17.39
CA ARG A 79 -7.95 -7.51 18.75
C ARG A 79 -9.08 -7.95 19.69
N ASN A 80 -9.73 -9.06 19.37
CA ASN A 80 -10.67 -9.79 20.23
C ASN A 80 -10.21 -11.25 20.34
#